data_AF-A0AB74JNB4-F1
#
_entry.id   AF-A0AB74JNB4-F1
#
_cell.length_a   1.000
_cell.length_b   1.000
_cell.length_c   1.000
_cell.angle_alpha   90.00
_cell.angle_beta   90.00
_cell.angle_gamma   90.00
#
_symmetry.space_group_name_H-M   'P 1'
#
loop_
_entity.id
_entity.type
_entity.pdbx_description
1 polymer ?
#
loop_
_entity_poly.entity_id
_entity_poly.type
_entity_poly.pdbx_seq_one_letter_code
_entity_poly.pdbx_strand_id
1 'polypeptide(L)'
;MYSSSWACLFVSLLAASVSALPKGGGGGVAAPAAAAGPASAKVIIYSSYTCVAPNTVRYKTSSPTPSKDVLLTILKLPPTDGSAGTATTFTITEGQCTIPTVGLSFGGAITATLTATPKAGTLGCYVLGHSQQGCGITLTNTLTGFPFGGTAVGSSVGCGNPPSGTSWNAFEVLCQ
;
A
#
# COMPACT_ATOMS: atom_id res chain seq x y z
N MET A 1 -53.27 -32.55 -3.72
CA MET A 1 -52.29 -33.52 -4.26
C MET A 1 -51.04 -32.75 -4.68
N TYR A 2 -49.89 -33.20 -4.17
CA TYR A 2 -48.49 -32.87 -4.47
C TYR A 2 -47.88 -31.49 -4.17
N SER A 3 -47.06 -31.53 -3.11
CA SER A 3 -45.94 -30.65 -2.75
C SER A 3 -44.67 -31.04 -3.55
N SER A 4 -43.80 -30.07 -3.85
CA SER A 4 -42.40 -30.28 -4.30
C SER A 4 -41.57 -29.06 -3.85
N SER A 5 -40.77 -29.10 -2.79
CA SER A 5 -39.49 -29.82 -2.58
C SER A 5 -38.30 -29.21 -3.32
N TRP A 6 -37.70 -28.15 -2.76
CA TRP A 6 -36.25 -27.93 -2.88
C TRP A 6 -35.73 -27.04 -1.75
N ALA A 7 -35.56 -27.67 -0.60
CA ALA A 7 -34.61 -27.28 0.43
C ALA A 7 -33.36 -28.13 0.22
N CYS A 8 -32.26 -27.51 -0.19
CA CYS A 8 -30.96 -28.15 -0.22
C CYS A 8 -29.93 -27.28 0.53
N LEU A 9 -29.61 -27.80 1.72
CA LEU A 9 -28.24 -27.99 2.22
C LEU A 9 -27.42 -26.74 2.55
N PHE A 10 -27.73 -26.17 3.72
CA PHE A 10 -26.70 -25.60 4.60
C PHE A 10 -25.83 -26.75 5.13
N VAL A 11 -24.66 -26.95 4.53
CA VAL A 11 -23.61 -27.77 5.13
C VAL A 11 -22.71 -26.86 5.96
N SER A 12 -22.94 -26.87 7.28
CA SER A 12 -22.03 -26.35 8.29
C SER A 12 -20.72 -27.13 8.26
N LEU A 13 -19.60 -26.50 7.88
CA LEU A 13 -18.26 -26.96 8.26
C LEU A 13 -17.80 -26.20 9.49
N LEU A 14 -18.13 -26.75 10.66
CA LEU A 14 -17.48 -26.44 11.93
C LEU A 14 -16.19 -27.28 11.98
N ALA A 15 -15.07 -26.73 11.52
CA ALA A 15 -13.77 -27.37 11.69
C ALA A 15 -13.28 -27.13 13.12
N ALA A 16 -13.63 -28.07 14.01
CA ALA A 16 -12.99 -28.20 15.32
C ALA A 16 -11.52 -28.58 15.12
N SER A 17 -10.58 -27.67 15.39
CA SER A 17 -9.17 -27.99 15.54
C SER A 17 -8.89 -28.36 16.99
N VAL A 18 -8.90 -29.67 17.26
CA VAL A 18 -8.35 -30.27 18.47
C VAL A 18 -6.85 -29.97 18.52
N SER A 19 -6.44 -29.06 19.42
CA SER A 19 -5.02 -28.90 19.76
C SER A 19 -4.64 -29.97 20.77
N ALA A 20 -4.16 -31.12 20.28
CA ALA A 20 -3.50 -32.10 21.12
C ALA A 20 -2.18 -31.52 21.63
N LEU A 21 -2.05 -31.35 22.95
CA LEU A 21 -0.76 -31.12 23.62
C LEU A 21 0.13 -32.36 23.44
N PRO A 22 1.37 -32.23 22.93
CA PRO A 22 2.41 -33.20 23.22
C PRO A 22 3.12 -32.77 24.52
N LYS A 23 3.07 -33.65 25.52
CA LYS A 23 3.93 -33.61 26.70
C LYS A 23 5.24 -34.32 26.33
N GLY A 24 6.33 -33.59 26.18
CA GLY A 24 7.66 -34.15 25.90
C GLY A 24 8.70 -33.06 25.75
N GLY A 25 9.70 -33.03 26.63
CA GLY A 25 10.63 -31.91 26.81
C GLY A 25 11.83 -31.89 25.86
N GLY A 26 12.59 -30.79 25.98
CA GLY A 26 14.00 -30.68 25.59
C GLY A 26 14.28 -29.93 24.29
N GLY A 27 14.80 -28.70 24.42
CA GLY A 27 15.87 -28.21 23.54
C GLY A 27 15.50 -27.49 22.24
N GLY A 28 14.91 -26.30 22.35
CA GLY A 28 15.21 -25.13 21.51
C GLY A 28 15.32 -25.30 19.99
N VAL A 29 14.20 -25.53 19.32
CA VAL A 29 14.06 -25.10 17.91
C VAL A 29 13.28 -23.79 17.96
N ALA A 30 13.89 -22.72 17.45
CA ALA A 30 13.27 -21.40 17.38
C ALA A 30 11.84 -21.53 16.84
N ALA A 31 10.88 -20.95 17.55
CA ALA A 31 9.50 -20.87 17.11
C ALA A 31 9.47 -20.39 15.64
N PRO A 32 8.66 -20.99 14.76
CA PRO A 32 8.44 -20.38 13.45
C PRO A 32 7.94 -18.97 13.73
N ALA A 33 8.65 -17.97 13.19
CA ALA A 33 8.24 -16.58 13.25
C ALA A 33 6.74 -16.54 12.95
N ALA A 34 5.96 -16.00 13.89
CA ALA A 34 4.51 -15.94 13.80
C ALA A 34 4.13 -15.58 12.37
N ALA A 35 3.28 -16.40 11.73
CA ALA A 35 2.87 -16.20 10.35
C ALA A 35 2.30 -14.78 10.23
N ALA A 36 3.12 -13.85 9.76
CA ALA A 36 2.69 -12.48 9.57
C ALA A 36 1.60 -12.50 8.49
N GLY A 37 0.50 -11.81 8.78
CA GLY A 37 -0.68 -11.77 7.94
C GLY A 37 -0.42 -11.08 6.60
N PRO A 38 -1.44 -10.96 5.73
CA PRO A 38 -1.30 -10.23 4.49
C PRO A 38 -0.86 -8.79 4.78
N ALA A 39 0.07 -8.28 3.97
CA ALA A 39 0.52 -6.90 4.12
C ALA A 39 -0.65 -5.93 3.87
N SER A 40 -0.69 -4.82 4.60
CA SER A 40 -1.65 -3.75 4.35
C SER A 40 -0.96 -2.40 4.39
N ALA A 41 -1.44 -1.47 3.58
CA ALA A 41 -0.95 -0.11 3.56
C ALA A 41 -2.08 0.90 3.46
N LYS A 42 -1.91 2.03 4.14
CA LYS A 42 -2.71 3.23 3.92
C LYS A 42 -2.06 4.03 2.80
N VAL A 43 -2.79 4.27 1.74
CA VAL A 43 -2.35 5.05 0.57
C VAL A 43 -3.05 6.40 0.56
N ILE A 44 -2.31 7.43 0.16
CA ILE A 44 -2.83 8.77 -0.05
C ILE A 44 -2.39 9.25 -1.44
N ILE A 45 -3.37 9.60 -2.27
CA ILE A 45 -3.18 10.20 -3.59
C ILE A 45 -3.46 11.70 -3.48
N TYR A 46 -2.56 12.51 -4.03
CA TYR A 46 -2.70 13.96 -4.15
C TYR A 46 -2.89 14.30 -5.62
N SER A 47 -4.01 14.96 -5.95
CA SER A 47 -4.36 15.24 -7.35
C SER A 47 -3.61 16.42 -7.96
N SER A 48 -3.06 17.32 -7.14
CA SER A 48 -2.38 18.53 -7.60
C SER A 48 -1.07 18.77 -6.84
N TYR A 49 -0.25 17.73 -6.75
CA TYR A 49 1.09 17.81 -6.18
C TYR A 49 2.03 16.89 -6.95
N THR A 50 3.20 17.39 -7.33
CA THR A 50 4.28 16.56 -7.87
C THR A 50 5.41 16.50 -6.86
N CYS A 51 5.88 15.29 -6.59
CA CYS A 51 7.05 15.04 -5.78
C CYS A 51 8.27 15.73 -6.39
N VAL A 52 9.03 16.41 -5.54
CA VAL A 52 10.31 17.01 -5.93
C VAL A 52 11.38 15.94 -5.81
N ALA A 53 12.22 15.78 -6.85
CA ALA A 53 13.33 14.84 -6.82
C ALA A 53 14.27 15.11 -5.63
N PRO A 54 14.90 14.06 -5.06
CA PRO A 54 15.99 14.23 -4.10
C PRO A 54 17.07 15.13 -4.71
N ASN A 55 17.55 16.13 -3.96
CA ASN A 55 18.59 17.10 -4.36
C ASN A 55 18.14 18.30 -5.23
N THR A 56 16.85 18.51 -5.47
CA THR A 56 16.40 19.77 -6.09
C THR A 56 16.33 20.87 -5.04
N VAL A 57 17.36 21.71 -4.94
CA VAL A 57 17.35 22.87 -4.05
C VAL A 57 16.35 23.90 -4.60
N ARG A 58 15.16 23.97 -4.02
CA ARG A 58 14.22 25.08 -4.23
C ARG A 58 14.53 26.17 -3.21
N TYR A 59 15.36 27.13 -3.58
CA TYR A 59 15.47 28.36 -2.78
C TYR A 59 14.14 29.10 -2.87
N LYS A 60 13.43 29.24 -1.75
CA LYS A 60 12.25 30.10 -1.68
C LYS A 60 12.74 31.56 -1.69
N THR A 61 12.85 32.16 -2.87
CA THR A 61 13.29 33.56 -3.06
C THR A 61 12.23 34.59 -2.64
N SER A 62 11.62 34.43 -1.46
CA SER A 62 10.66 35.41 -0.94
C SER A 62 10.55 35.53 0.58
N SER A 63 11.52 35.06 1.37
CA SER A 63 11.54 35.35 2.83
C SER A 63 12.80 36.11 3.23
N PRO A 64 12.70 37.35 3.76
CA PRO A 64 13.85 38.17 4.16
C PRO A 64 14.45 37.78 5.54
N THR A 65 14.20 36.56 6.02
CA THR A 65 14.62 36.12 7.36
C THR A 65 15.60 34.96 7.23
N PRO A 66 16.76 34.93 7.93
CA PRO A 66 17.69 33.81 7.90
C PRO A 66 17.11 32.66 8.72
N SER A 67 16.13 31.95 8.15
CA SER A 67 15.47 30.83 8.81
C SER A 67 16.21 29.54 8.46
N LYS A 68 16.30 28.63 9.44
CA LYS A 68 16.92 27.30 9.39
C LYS A 68 16.22 26.31 8.42
N ASP A 69 15.55 26.83 7.40
CA ASP A 69 14.79 26.09 6.39
C ASP A 69 15.68 25.61 5.22
N VAL A 70 17.00 25.49 5.45
CA VAL A 70 17.93 24.76 4.58
C VAL A 70 18.15 23.35 5.17
N LEU A 71 17.09 22.74 5.71
CA LEU A 71 17.15 21.39 6.24
C LEU A 71 16.57 20.42 5.20
N LEU A 72 17.47 19.92 4.35
CA LEU A 72 17.34 18.68 3.57
C LEU A 72 16.02 18.52 2.77
N THR A 73 16.01 19.07 1.55
CA THR A 73 15.09 18.62 0.49
C THR A 73 15.52 17.24 -0.03
N ILE A 74 15.43 16.20 0.81
CA ILE A 74 15.83 14.83 0.43
C ILE A 74 14.63 13.99 -0.05
N LEU A 75 13.41 14.23 0.42
CA LEU A 75 12.17 13.79 -0.23
C LEU A 75 11.07 14.71 0.29
N LYS A 76 10.58 15.65 -0.51
CA LYS A 76 9.50 16.54 -0.07
C LYS A 76 8.19 15.76 -0.08
N LEU A 77 7.84 15.18 1.08
CA LEU A 77 6.49 14.70 1.37
C LEU A 77 5.48 15.82 1.03
N PRO A 78 4.29 15.48 0.53
CA PRO A 78 3.23 16.44 0.26
C PRO A 78 2.96 17.31 1.50
N PRO A 79 2.82 18.63 1.35
CA PRO A 79 2.62 19.53 2.49
C PRO A 79 1.28 19.23 3.19
N THR A 80 1.29 19.25 4.52
CA THR A 80 0.12 19.00 5.38
C THR A 80 -0.81 20.21 5.52
N ASP A 81 -0.43 21.36 4.97
CA ASP A 81 -1.17 22.62 5.02
C ASP A 81 -2.29 22.73 3.96
N GLY A 82 -2.55 21.65 3.21
CA GLY A 82 -3.56 21.61 2.16
C GLY A 82 -3.08 22.10 0.79
N SER A 83 -1.85 22.62 0.68
CA SER A 83 -1.28 23.09 -0.60
C SER A 83 -1.01 21.96 -1.61
N ALA A 84 -1.11 20.70 -1.19
CA ALA A 84 -1.01 19.53 -2.06
C ALA A 84 -2.31 19.23 -2.84
N GLY A 85 -3.39 19.99 -2.57
CA GLY A 85 -4.72 19.77 -3.11
C GLY A 85 -5.51 18.69 -2.37
N THR A 86 -6.55 18.18 -3.03
CA THR A 86 -7.41 17.14 -2.47
C THR A 86 -6.65 15.83 -2.33
N ALA A 87 -6.62 15.30 -1.11
CA ALA A 87 -6.03 14.01 -0.80
C ALA A 87 -7.12 12.92 -0.75
N THR A 88 -6.98 11.87 -1.56
CA THR A 88 -7.82 10.68 -1.48
C THR A 88 -7.09 9.60 -0.71
N THR A 89 -7.67 9.17 0.41
CA THR A 89 -7.10 8.16 1.29
C THR A 89 -7.87 6.85 1.17
N PHE A 90 -7.16 5.74 1.03
CA PHE A 90 -7.73 4.39 1.00
C PHE A 90 -6.73 3.37 1.56
N THR A 91 -7.21 2.18 1.84
CA THR A 91 -6.38 1.07 2.32
C THR A 91 -6.28 0.02 1.23
N ILE A 92 -5.07 -0.49 1.02
CA ILE A 92 -4.80 -1.65 0.17
C ILE A 92 -4.31 -2.80 1.04
N THR A 93 -4.66 -4.03 0.63
CA THR A 93 -4.24 -5.26 1.30
C THR A 93 -3.71 -6.23 0.26
N GLU A 94 -2.71 -7.00 0.63
CA GLU A 94 -2.07 -7.97 -0.23
C GLU A 94 -3.07 -9.00 -0.75
N GLY A 95 -3.00 -9.29 -2.06
CA GLY A 95 -3.95 -10.16 -2.74
C GLY A 95 -5.34 -9.55 -2.95
N GLN A 96 -5.53 -8.25 -2.71
CA GLN A 96 -6.78 -7.53 -2.95
C GLN A 96 -6.57 -6.34 -3.87
N CYS A 97 -7.46 -6.22 -4.86
CA CYS A 97 -7.49 -5.08 -5.76
C CYS A 97 -8.38 -3.96 -5.21
N THR A 98 -7.83 -2.77 -5.08
CA THR A 98 -8.58 -1.60 -4.58
C THR A 98 -8.72 -0.56 -5.68
N ILE A 99 -9.96 -0.15 -5.96
CA ILE A 99 -10.28 0.89 -6.94
C ILE A 99 -10.74 2.12 -6.16
N PRO A 100 -9.88 3.13 -5.93
CA PRO A 100 -10.29 4.36 -5.28
C PRO A 100 -11.24 5.16 -6.18
N THR A 101 -12.05 6.03 -5.57
CA THR A 101 -12.95 6.95 -6.29
C THR A 101 -12.19 7.96 -7.14
N VAL A 102 -10.95 8.27 -6.76
CA VAL A 102 -10.04 9.14 -7.51
C VAL A 102 -8.72 8.40 -7.69
N GLY A 103 -8.36 8.17 -8.96
CA GLY A 103 -7.09 7.58 -9.34
C GLY A 103 -5.91 8.55 -9.27
N LEU A 104 -4.71 8.00 -9.39
CA LEU A 104 -3.49 8.79 -9.51
C LEU A 104 -3.36 9.25 -10.96
N SER A 105 -3.34 10.55 -11.19
CA SER A 105 -3.17 11.13 -12.53
C SER A 105 -1.79 11.76 -12.66
N PHE A 106 -1.31 11.92 -13.89
CA PHE A 106 -0.15 12.76 -14.15
C PHE A 106 -0.32 14.17 -13.54
N GLY A 107 0.73 14.67 -12.89
CA GLY A 107 0.68 15.91 -12.09
C GLY A 107 0.25 15.70 -10.63
N GLY A 108 -0.13 14.48 -10.27
CA GLY A 108 -0.36 14.05 -8.90
C GLY A 108 0.82 13.30 -8.27
N ALA A 109 0.65 12.93 -7.01
CA ALA A 109 1.63 12.20 -6.22
C ALA A 109 0.96 11.14 -5.37
N ILE A 110 1.71 10.09 -5.07
CA ILE A 110 1.30 9.02 -4.16
C ILE A 110 2.24 8.94 -2.97
N THR A 111 1.67 8.74 -1.80
CA THR A 111 2.37 8.35 -0.58
C THR A 111 1.66 7.15 0.03
N ALA A 112 2.38 6.32 0.76
CA ALA A 112 1.77 5.20 1.44
C ALA A 112 2.55 4.86 2.71
N THR A 113 1.88 4.25 3.68
CA THR A 113 2.48 3.75 4.91
C THR A 113 1.97 2.35 5.19
N LEU A 114 2.88 1.40 5.45
CA LEU A 114 2.52 0.06 5.87
C LEU A 114 1.80 0.11 7.22
N THR A 115 0.61 -0.48 7.29
CA THR A 115 -0.22 -0.61 8.49
C THR A 115 -0.18 -2.02 9.07
N ALA A 116 0.25 -3.01 8.28
CA ALA A 116 0.49 -4.38 8.73
C ALA A 116 1.81 -4.91 8.17
N THR A 117 2.54 -5.68 8.97
CA THR A 117 3.80 -6.30 8.57
C THR A 117 3.52 -7.41 7.56
N PRO A 118 4.26 -7.49 6.44
CA PRO A 118 4.15 -8.58 5.48
C PRO A 118 4.61 -9.91 6.07
N LYS A 119 4.36 -10.99 5.34
CA LYS A 119 4.81 -12.34 5.69
C LYS A 119 6.31 -12.37 6.07
N ALA A 120 6.65 -13.16 7.07
CA ALA A 120 8.05 -13.33 7.48
C ALA A 120 8.91 -13.81 6.29
N GLY A 121 10.05 -13.15 6.09
CA GLY A 121 10.98 -13.42 4.98
C GLY A 121 10.82 -12.51 3.76
N THR A 122 9.81 -11.63 3.72
CA THR A 122 9.68 -10.60 2.68
C THR A 122 10.89 -9.67 2.67
N LEU A 123 11.46 -9.47 1.48
CA LEU A 123 12.62 -8.61 1.23
C LEU A 123 12.20 -7.17 0.92
N GLY A 124 11.03 -6.97 0.32
CA GLY A 124 10.51 -5.65 0.01
C GLY A 124 9.01 -5.63 -0.28
N CYS A 125 8.42 -4.45 -0.14
CA CYS A 125 7.02 -4.20 -0.50
C CYS A 125 6.94 -3.04 -1.47
N TYR A 126 5.91 -3.06 -2.31
CA TYR A 126 5.62 -2.02 -3.29
C TYR A 126 4.12 -1.78 -3.35
N VAL A 127 3.72 -0.53 -3.53
CA VAL A 127 2.37 -0.22 -4.01
C VAL A 127 2.39 -0.37 -5.52
N LEU A 128 1.59 -1.29 -6.06
CA LEU A 128 1.44 -1.48 -7.50
C LEU A 128 0.22 -0.70 -7.98
N GLY A 129 0.45 0.29 -8.83
CA GLY A 129 -0.61 0.99 -9.56
C GLY A 129 -0.85 0.33 -10.91
N HIS A 130 -2.12 0.26 -11.30
CA HIS A 130 -2.61 -0.27 -12.57
C HIS A 130 -3.30 0.83 -13.37
N SER A 131 -3.01 0.93 -14.67
CA SER A 131 -3.62 1.95 -15.53
C SER A 131 -5.11 1.73 -15.79
N GLN A 132 -5.59 0.49 -15.63
CA GLN A 132 -6.99 0.14 -15.81
C GLN A 132 -7.78 0.08 -14.51
N GLN A 133 -9.11 -0.01 -14.62
CA GLN A 133 -10.02 -0.26 -13.50
C GLN A 133 -10.00 -1.75 -13.10
N GLY A 134 -8.82 -2.22 -12.69
CA GLY A 134 -8.60 -3.58 -12.21
C GLY A 134 -7.11 -3.93 -12.10
N CYS A 135 -6.81 -4.88 -11.20
CA CYS A 135 -5.43 -5.31 -10.91
C CYS A 135 -5.01 -6.53 -11.75
N GLY A 136 -5.82 -6.92 -12.74
CA GLY A 136 -5.49 -8.01 -13.65
C GLY A 136 -4.31 -7.66 -14.56
N ILE A 137 -3.38 -8.60 -14.73
CA ILE A 137 -2.27 -8.47 -15.67
C ILE A 137 -2.81 -8.73 -17.09
N THR A 138 -3.03 -7.68 -17.86
CA THR A 138 -3.49 -7.74 -19.26
C THR A 138 -2.55 -6.92 -20.14
N LEU A 139 -2.53 -7.19 -21.45
CA LEU A 139 -1.64 -6.48 -22.40
C LEU A 139 -1.86 -4.96 -22.43
N THR A 140 -3.02 -4.50 -21.95
CA THR A 140 -3.41 -3.09 -21.95
C THR A 140 -3.31 -2.45 -20.56
N ASN A 141 -2.92 -3.21 -19.53
CA ASN A 141 -2.75 -2.71 -18.16
C ASN A 141 -1.27 -2.40 -17.89
N THR A 142 -0.93 -1.12 -17.84
CA THR A 142 0.41 -0.67 -17.50
C THR A 142 0.57 -0.63 -15.99
N LEU A 143 1.67 -1.19 -15.50
CA LEU A 143 1.95 -1.33 -14.08
C LEU A 143 3.02 -0.35 -13.64
N THR A 144 2.91 0.18 -12.43
CA THR A 144 3.94 1.03 -11.83
C THR A 144 4.07 0.72 -10.35
N GLY A 145 5.27 0.32 -9.93
CA GLY A 145 5.58 0.01 -8.55
C GLY A 145 6.17 1.22 -7.82
N PHE A 146 5.67 1.49 -6.62
CA PHE A 146 6.22 2.49 -5.70
C PHE A 146 6.79 1.77 -4.47
N PRO A 147 8.14 1.71 -4.31
CA PRO A 147 8.76 0.96 -3.24
C PRO A 147 8.55 1.60 -1.88
N PHE A 148 8.27 0.77 -0.87
CA PHE A 148 8.41 1.16 0.52
C PHE A 148 9.89 1.20 0.91
N GLY A 149 10.26 2.11 1.81
CA GLY A 149 11.62 2.18 2.38
C GLY A 149 11.97 1.04 3.35
N GLY A 150 11.10 0.04 3.51
CA GLY A 150 11.25 -1.09 4.42
C GLY A 150 9.97 -1.95 4.51
N THR A 151 10.03 -3.01 5.31
CA THR A 151 8.93 -3.98 5.49
C THR A 151 8.26 -3.88 6.86
N ALA A 152 8.75 -3.04 7.77
CA ALA A 152 8.12 -2.84 9.08
C ALA A 152 6.87 -1.97 8.97
N VAL A 153 5.91 -2.13 9.89
CA VAL A 153 4.80 -1.17 10.07
C VAL A 153 5.36 0.24 10.27
N GLY A 154 4.76 1.22 9.60
CA GLY A 154 5.26 2.60 9.57
C GLY A 154 6.26 2.87 8.45
N SER A 155 6.81 1.85 7.78
CA SER A 155 7.61 2.06 6.57
C SER A 155 6.76 2.72 5.49
N SER A 156 7.34 3.66 4.76
CA SER A 156 6.59 4.51 3.84
C SER A 156 7.14 4.51 2.41
N VAL A 157 6.22 4.67 1.45
CA VAL A 157 6.54 5.25 0.15
C VAL A 157 6.67 6.76 0.39
N GLY A 158 7.89 7.28 0.30
CA GLY A 158 8.18 8.68 0.64
C GLY A 158 7.38 9.68 -0.21
N CYS A 159 7.57 9.66 -1.53
CA CYS A 159 6.72 10.38 -2.48
C CYS A 159 6.97 9.83 -3.89
N GLY A 160 5.94 9.25 -4.51
CA GLY A 160 6.00 8.71 -5.87
C GLY A 160 5.30 9.63 -6.87
N ASN A 161 5.97 9.93 -7.98
CA ASN A 161 5.32 10.53 -9.14
C ASN A 161 4.89 9.45 -10.13
N PRO A 162 3.65 9.47 -10.61
CA PRO A 162 3.25 8.64 -11.73
C PRO A 162 4.03 9.02 -13.00
N PRO A 163 4.34 8.04 -13.87
CA PRO A 163 4.76 8.29 -15.24
C PRO A 163 3.84 9.28 -15.99
N SER A 164 4.35 9.95 -17.02
CA SER A 164 3.55 10.86 -17.84
C SER A 164 2.64 10.12 -18.82
N GLY A 165 1.49 10.72 -19.14
CA GLY A 165 0.63 10.27 -20.25
C GLY A 165 -0.35 9.14 -19.90
N THR A 166 -0.57 8.84 -18.62
CA THR A 166 -1.51 7.80 -18.17
C THR A 166 -2.11 8.19 -16.81
N SER A 167 -3.18 7.51 -16.40
CA SER A 167 -3.73 7.53 -15.04
C SER A 167 -3.78 6.11 -14.48
N TRP A 168 -3.65 5.99 -13.16
CA TRP A 168 -3.68 4.73 -12.43
C TRP A 168 -4.91 4.68 -11.55
N ASN A 169 -5.78 3.71 -11.81
CA ASN A 169 -7.14 3.66 -11.26
C ASN A 169 -7.38 2.46 -10.36
N ALA A 170 -6.44 1.51 -10.30
CA ALA A 170 -6.50 0.40 -9.36
C ALA A 170 -5.13 0.21 -8.69
N PHE A 171 -5.16 -0.19 -7.43
CA PHE A 171 -3.98 -0.31 -6.59
C PHE A 171 -4.04 -1.57 -5.75
N GLU A 172 -2.88 -2.19 -5.58
CA GLU A 172 -2.66 -3.30 -4.66
C GLU A 172 -1.29 -3.15 -4.00
N VAL A 173 -1.08 -3.88 -2.89
CA VAL A 173 0.24 -3.99 -2.28
C VAL A 173 0.80 -5.37 -2.61
N LEU A 174 2.05 -5.40 -3.08
CA LEU A 174 2.78 -6.62 -3.37
C LEU A 174 4.05 -6.64 -2.52
N CYS A 175 4.24 -7.74 -1.79
CA CYS A 175 5.38 -7.96 -0.92
C CYS A 175 6.05 -9.27 -1.32
N GLN A 176 7.37 -9.23 -1.56
CA GLN A 176 8.18 -10.38 -1.97
C GLN A 176 9.47 -10.44 -1.17
#